data_AF-A0A2T6SQ82-F1
#
_entry.id   AF-A0A2T6SQ82-F1
#
_cell.length_a   1.000
_cell.length_b   1.000
_cell.length_c   1.000
_cell.angle_alpha   90.00
_cell.angle_beta   90.00
_cell.angle_gamma   90.00
#
_symmetry.space_group_name_H-M   'P 1'
#
loop_
_entity.id
_entity.type
_entity.pdbx_description
1 polymer ?
#
loop_
_entity_poly.entity_id
_entity_poly.type
_entity_poly.pdbx_seq_one_letter_code
_entity_poly.pdbx_strand_id
1 'polypeptide(L)'
;FAPEDFFMYLKNPSDHPIAMGFWLFSALVVLFDIVVVAERFCIYLCPYARVQSVLYDNDTLNPIYDEKRGGALYDNQGRLFPLPPKKRSTENECVNCLHCVQVCPTHIDIRKGLQLECINCLECVDACTITMAKYNRPSLIQWSSTNAINTRQKVRLVRLKTIAYMGVIAVVIALLAITSFKKERMLLDINRNSDLYELRSSGYVDNDYVFLFHNTDNKDHEFYFNILGQKDIHIKKPLNPIAIKAGQKIKAVVI
;
A
#
# COMPACT_ATOMS: atom_id res chain seq x y z
N PHE A 1 19.26 -8.82 -3.68
CA PHE A 1 18.81 -9.98 -4.46
C PHE A 1 18.27 -9.47 -5.78
N ALA A 2 18.95 -9.76 -6.89
CA ALA A 2 18.37 -9.46 -8.20
C ALA A 2 17.14 -10.37 -8.39
N PRO A 3 15.97 -9.84 -8.82
CA PRO A 3 14.75 -10.65 -8.96
C PRO A 3 14.92 -11.84 -9.92
N GLU A 4 15.82 -11.71 -10.89
CA GLU A 4 16.12 -12.71 -11.92
C GLU A 4 16.76 -14.00 -11.37
N ASP A 5 17.49 -13.92 -10.26
CA ASP A 5 18.19 -15.08 -9.68
C ASP A 5 17.31 -15.95 -8.78
N PHE A 6 16.09 -15.50 -8.45
CA PHE A 6 15.20 -16.18 -7.51
C PHE A 6 14.90 -17.63 -7.90
N PHE A 7 14.55 -17.86 -9.18
CA PHE A 7 14.23 -19.20 -9.67
C PHE A 7 15.45 -20.12 -9.77
N MET A 8 16.65 -19.56 -9.92
CA MET A 8 17.91 -20.32 -9.93
C MET A 8 18.25 -20.81 -8.52
N TYR A 9 18.05 -19.99 -7.50
CA TYR A 9 18.24 -20.38 -6.09
C TYR A 9 17.27 -21.47 -5.63
N LEU A 10 16.06 -21.52 -6.21
CA LEU A 10 15.07 -22.57 -5.92
C LEU A 10 15.47 -23.96 -6.45
N LYS A 11 16.33 -24.04 -7.47
CA LYS A 11 16.77 -25.32 -8.05
C LYS A 11 17.74 -26.07 -7.13
N ASN A 12 18.59 -25.36 -6.41
CA ASN A 12 19.57 -25.94 -5.48
C ASN A 12 19.33 -25.43 -4.05
N PRO A 13 18.29 -25.95 -3.37
CA PRO A 13 17.94 -25.48 -2.04
C PRO A 13 19.07 -25.68 -1.00
N SER A 14 19.84 -26.76 -1.09
CA SER A 14 20.94 -27.01 -0.15
C SER A 14 21.98 -25.88 -0.08
N ASP A 15 22.15 -25.14 -1.18
CA ASP A 15 23.24 -24.17 -1.34
C ASP A 15 22.86 -22.77 -0.81
N HIS A 16 21.58 -22.55 -0.48
CA HIS A 16 21.05 -21.24 -0.07
C HIS A 16 20.18 -21.31 1.21
N PRO A 17 20.73 -21.81 2.34
CA PRO A 17 19.95 -22.04 3.56
C PRO A 17 19.35 -20.76 4.16
N ILE A 18 20.05 -19.61 4.04
CA ILE A 18 19.57 -18.32 4.53
C ILE A 18 18.34 -17.85 3.75
N ALA A 19 18.39 -17.94 2.42
CA ALA A 19 17.28 -17.52 1.56
C ALA A 19 16.04 -18.36 1.82
N MET A 20 16.19 -19.68 1.94
CA MET A 20 15.07 -20.57 2.26
C MET A 20 14.56 -20.41 3.69
N GLY A 21 15.45 -20.16 4.66
CA GLY A 21 15.07 -19.82 6.02
C GLY A 21 14.19 -18.57 6.07
N PHE A 22 14.55 -17.53 5.30
CA PHE A 22 13.73 -16.33 5.15
C PHE A 22 12.34 -16.65 4.58
N TRP A 23 12.27 -17.36 3.44
CA TRP A 23 10.98 -17.70 2.82
C TRP A 23 10.12 -18.60 3.69
N LEU A 24 10.72 -19.59 4.36
CA LEU A 24 10.01 -20.48 5.27
C LEU A 24 9.50 -19.71 6.49
N PHE A 25 10.31 -18.84 7.07
CA PHE A 25 9.87 -17.97 8.17
C PHE A 25 8.75 -17.04 7.74
N SER A 26 8.88 -16.34 6.61
CA SER A 26 7.83 -15.48 6.07
C SER A 26 6.55 -16.24 5.78
N ALA A 27 6.64 -17.44 5.20
CA ALA A 27 5.48 -18.30 4.96
C ALA A 27 4.83 -18.73 6.28
N LEU A 28 5.61 -19.12 7.30
CA LEU A 28 5.08 -19.46 8.62
C LEU A 28 4.39 -18.28 9.29
N VAL A 29 4.95 -17.07 9.20
CA VAL A 29 4.33 -15.86 9.76
C VAL A 29 3.01 -15.57 9.06
N VAL A 30 2.96 -15.64 7.72
CA VAL A 30 1.72 -15.42 6.95
C VAL A 30 0.69 -16.50 7.26
N LEU A 31 1.09 -17.76 7.36
CA LEU A 31 0.19 -18.86 7.73
C LEU A 31 -0.33 -18.70 9.16
N PHE A 32 0.52 -18.29 10.10
CA PHE A 32 0.13 -18.00 11.47
C PHE A 32 -0.88 -16.85 11.52
N ASP A 33 -0.64 -15.78 10.76
CA ASP A 33 -1.58 -14.67 10.65
C ASP A 33 -2.93 -15.13 10.10
N ILE A 34 -2.95 -15.86 8.98
CA ILE A 34 -4.21 -16.30 8.35
C ILE A 34 -4.98 -17.32 9.21
N VAL A 35 -4.28 -18.28 9.84
CA VAL A 35 -4.93 -19.41 10.53
C VAL A 35 -5.26 -19.09 11.99
N VAL A 36 -4.39 -18.35 12.68
CA VAL A 36 -4.50 -18.14 14.13
C VAL A 36 -4.98 -16.73 14.44
N VAL A 37 -4.41 -15.71 13.79
CA VAL A 37 -4.75 -14.30 14.06
C VAL A 37 -6.06 -13.91 13.36
N ALA A 38 -6.21 -14.31 12.09
CA ALA A 38 -7.36 -14.13 11.23
C ALA A 38 -7.99 -12.72 11.38
N GLU A 39 -9.26 -12.62 11.74
CA GLU A 39 -9.97 -11.35 11.86
C GLU A 39 -9.49 -10.49 13.04
N ARG A 40 -8.80 -11.08 14.02
CA ARG A 40 -8.24 -10.32 15.15
C ARG A 40 -7.19 -9.33 14.68
N PHE A 41 -6.50 -9.61 13.57
CA PHE A 41 -5.58 -8.66 12.96
C PHE A 41 -6.31 -7.37 12.61
N CYS A 42 -7.43 -7.48 11.89
CA CYS A 42 -8.23 -6.35 11.44
C CYS A 42 -8.83 -5.54 12.60
N ILE A 43 -9.24 -6.21 13.69
CA ILE A 43 -9.90 -5.57 14.84
C ILE A 43 -8.87 -4.87 15.75
N TYR A 44 -7.75 -5.52 16.06
CA TYR A 44 -6.84 -5.08 17.11
C TYR A 44 -5.52 -4.50 16.62
N LEU A 45 -4.95 -5.05 15.55
CA LEU A 45 -3.59 -4.71 15.11
C LEU A 45 -3.59 -3.72 13.94
N CYS A 46 -4.56 -3.84 13.04
CA CYS A 46 -4.61 -3.05 11.82
C CYS A 46 -4.95 -1.58 12.12
N PRO A 47 -4.03 -0.63 11.85
CA PRO A 47 -4.31 0.78 12.05
C PRO A 47 -5.36 1.30 11.06
N TYR A 48 -5.55 0.60 9.94
CA TYR A 48 -6.46 0.99 8.87
C TYR A 48 -7.90 1.14 9.38
N ALA A 49 -8.41 0.22 10.20
CA ALA A 49 -9.79 0.30 10.71
C ALA A 49 -10.09 1.64 11.43
N ARG A 50 -9.10 2.17 12.16
CA ARG A 50 -9.22 3.47 12.86
C ARG A 50 -9.01 4.67 11.94
N VAL A 51 -8.10 4.58 10.97
CA VAL A 51 -7.87 5.66 10.00
C VAL A 51 -9.07 5.78 9.05
N GLN A 52 -9.62 4.64 8.63
CA GLN A 52 -10.77 4.55 7.73
C GLN A 52 -12.00 5.28 8.29
N SER A 53 -12.27 5.19 9.60
CA SER A 53 -13.41 5.90 10.20
C SER A 53 -13.30 7.42 10.11
N VAL A 54 -12.10 7.98 9.98
CA VAL A 54 -11.89 9.43 9.76
C VAL A 54 -12.17 9.82 8.30
N LEU A 55 -11.94 8.90 7.36
CA LEU A 55 -12.24 9.13 5.95
C LEU A 55 -13.74 8.98 5.64
N TYR A 56 -14.46 8.23 6.47
CA TYR A 56 -15.89 7.99 6.31
C TYR A 56 -16.70 9.28 6.49
N ASP A 57 -17.65 9.48 5.60
CA ASP A 57 -18.68 10.51 5.71
C ASP A 57 -20.07 9.89 5.53
N ASN A 58 -21.12 10.68 5.75
CA ASN A 58 -22.53 10.25 5.62
C ASN A 58 -22.92 9.74 4.23
N ASP A 59 -22.00 9.82 3.29
CA ASP A 59 -22.15 9.70 1.88
C ASP A 59 -21.26 8.59 1.29
N THR A 60 -20.44 7.99 2.16
CA THR A 60 -19.62 6.81 1.92
C THR A 60 -20.52 5.59 1.80
N LEU A 61 -20.16 4.67 0.90
CA LEU A 61 -20.86 3.40 0.75
C LEU A 61 -20.39 2.44 1.83
N ASN A 62 -21.33 1.93 2.62
CA ASN A 62 -21.10 0.95 3.67
C ASN A 62 -22.36 0.09 3.86
N PRO A 63 -22.28 -1.08 4.54
CA PRO A 63 -23.46 -1.86 4.85
C PRO A 63 -24.22 -1.13 5.97
N ILE A 64 -25.47 -0.79 5.72
CA ILE A 64 -26.30 -0.03 6.67
C ILE A 64 -27.62 -0.76 6.88
N TYR A 65 -27.99 -0.92 8.15
CA TYR A 65 -29.33 -1.34 8.55
C TYR A 65 -30.31 -0.15 8.47
N ASP A 66 -31.41 -0.32 7.74
CA ASP A 66 -32.47 0.67 7.62
C ASP A 66 -33.35 0.66 8.88
N GLU A 67 -32.98 1.47 9.87
CA GLU A 67 -33.73 1.60 11.13
C GLU A 67 -35.16 2.13 10.92
N LYS A 68 -35.41 2.93 9.87
CA LYS A 68 -36.75 3.48 9.60
C LYS A 68 -37.73 2.42 9.12
N ARG A 69 -37.23 1.35 8.49
CA ARG A 69 -38.05 0.23 8.01
C ARG A 69 -37.98 -0.97 8.92
N GLY A 70 -36.80 -1.29 9.44
CA GLY A 70 -36.57 -2.43 10.31
C GLY A 70 -36.99 -2.19 11.76
N GLY A 71 -37.04 -0.93 12.19
CA GLY A 71 -37.22 -0.54 13.57
C GLY A 71 -35.91 -0.42 14.33
N ALA A 72 -35.83 0.57 15.22
CA ALA A 72 -34.70 0.75 16.13
C ALA A 72 -34.72 -0.35 17.21
N LEU A 73 -33.61 -1.07 17.34
CA LEU A 73 -33.41 -2.14 18.33
C LEU A 73 -32.59 -1.67 19.54
N TYR A 74 -31.84 -0.58 19.37
CA TYR A 74 -30.97 0.00 20.37
C TYR A 74 -31.40 1.44 20.66
N ASP A 75 -31.26 1.88 21.90
CA ASP A 75 -31.41 3.29 22.27
C ASP A 75 -30.18 4.11 21.84
N ASN A 76 -30.27 5.45 21.99
CA ASN A 76 -29.16 6.35 21.70
C ASN A 76 -27.92 6.11 22.60
N GLN A 77 -28.03 5.29 23.64
CA GLN A 77 -26.97 4.92 24.57
C GLN A 77 -26.41 3.51 24.26
N GLY A 78 -26.86 2.87 23.17
CA GLY A 78 -26.43 1.53 22.74
C GLY A 78 -27.02 0.38 23.55
N ARG A 79 -28.04 0.62 24.38
CA ARG A 79 -28.75 -0.40 25.16
C ARG A 79 -29.84 -1.02 24.31
N LEU A 80 -29.93 -2.34 24.34
CA LEU A 80 -30.97 -3.09 23.63
C LEU A 80 -32.33 -2.78 24.26
N PHE A 81 -33.33 -2.45 23.44
CA PHE A 81 -34.69 -2.33 23.95
C PHE A 81 -35.17 -3.69 24.53
N PRO A 82 -35.77 -3.70 25.73
CA PRO A 82 -36.13 -4.95 26.44
C PRO A 82 -37.19 -5.77 25.71
N LEU A 83 -37.97 -5.14 24.83
CA LEU A 83 -38.90 -5.80 23.93
C LEU A 83 -38.46 -5.51 22.50
N PRO A 84 -38.27 -6.54 21.64
CA PRO A 84 -38.09 -6.28 20.21
C PRO A 84 -39.33 -5.52 19.69
N PRO A 85 -39.17 -4.59 18.74
CA PRO A 85 -40.27 -3.77 18.23
C PRO A 85 -41.44 -4.67 17.89
N LYS A 86 -42.63 -4.34 18.45
CA LYS A 86 -43.85 -5.18 18.43
C LYS A 86 -43.96 -5.89 17.08
N LYS A 87 -43.77 -7.21 17.10
CA LYS A 87 -43.84 -8.10 15.93
C LYS A 87 -45.00 -7.65 15.05
N ARG A 88 -44.71 -7.04 13.88
CA ARG A 88 -45.66 -6.71 12.81
C ARG A 88 -46.48 -5.41 12.94
N SER A 89 -45.93 -4.30 13.43
CA SER A 89 -46.43 -3.00 12.94
C SER A 89 -45.91 -2.79 11.51
N THR A 90 -46.66 -2.09 10.67
CA THR A 90 -46.21 -1.71 9.31
C THR A 90 -44.91 -0.90 9.31
N GLU A 91 -44.52 -0.38 10.48
CA GLU A 91 -43.32 0.42 10.66
C GLU A 91 -42.07 -0.40 11.05
N ASN A 92 -42.21 -1.68 11.44
CA ASN A 92 -41.08 -2.50 11.94
C ASN A 92 -41.02 -3.86 11.24
N GLU A 93 -40.29 -3.94 10.13
CA GLU A 93 -40.15 -5.14 9.29
C GLU A 93 -39.10 -6.14 9.82
N CYS A 94 -38.22 -5.77 10.76
CA CYS A 94 -37.19 -6.68 11.28
C CYS A 94 -37.79 -7.80 12.12
N VAL A 95 -37.54 -9.06 11.71
CA VAL A 95 -38.04 -10.25 12.42
C VAL A 95 -37.12 -10.72 13.56
N ASN A 96 -36.05 -9.98 13.86
CA ASN A 96 -35.07 -10.28 14.91
C ASN A 96 -34.50 -11.72 14.85
N CYS A 97 -34.16 -12.21 13.64
CA CYS A 97 -33.64 -13.56 13.43
C CYS A 97 -32.16 -13.74 13.81
N LEU A 98 -31.41 -12.65 14.03
CA LEU A 98 -29.97 -12.62 14.33
C LEU A 98 -29.03 -13.19 13.27
N HIS A 99 -29.52 -13.61 12.10
CA HIS A 99 -28.67 -14.15 11.02
C HIS A 99 -27.54 -13.19 10.60
N CYS A 100 -27.81 -11.88 10.52
CA CYS A 100 -26.81 -10.88 10.18
C CYS A 100 -25.68 -10.74 11.23
N VAL A 101 -25.96 -11.07 12.49
CA VAL A 101 -24.97 -11.05 13.58
C VAL A 101 -24.17 -12.35 13.58
N GLN A 102 -24.83 -13.48 13.34
CA GLN A 102 -24.19 -14.80 13.32
C GLN A 102 -23.20 -14.97 12.16
N VAL A 103 -23.52 -14.40 11.00
CA VAL A 103 -22.64 -14.46 9.81
C VAL A 103 -21.48 -13.47 9.89
N CYS A 104 -21.52 -12.50 10.82
CA CYS A 104 -20.51 -11.47 10.89
C CYS A 104 -19.18 -12.04 11.44
N PRO A 105 -18.09 -12.01 10.67
CA PRO A 105 -16.82 -12.62 11.08
C PRO A 105 -16.14 -11.81 12.20
N THR A 106 -16.48 -10.52 12.35
CA THR A 106 -15.98 -9.66 13.44
C THR A 106 -16.93 -9.60 14.64
N HIS A 107 -17.99 -10.42 14.66
CA HIS A 107 -18.93 -10.57 15.77
C HIS A 107 -19.62 -9.26 16.20
N ILE A 108 -19.82 -8.33 15.27
CA ILE A 108 -20.58 -7.10 15.51
C ILE A 108 -22.07 -7.29 15.23
N ASP A 109 -22.88 -6.43 15.84
CA ASP A 109 -24.29 -6.31 15.51
C ASP A 109 -24.50 -5.07 14.63
N ILE A 110 -24.56 -5.28 13.32
CA ILE A 110 -24.76 -4.24 12.31
C ILE A 110 -26.02 -3.37 12.53
N ARG A 111 -26.96 -3.84 13.36
CA ARG A 111 -28.17 -3.09 13.73
C ARG A 111 -27.92 -2.01 14.78
N LYS A 112 -26.70 -1.94 15.35
CA LYS A 112 -26.21 -0.84 16.19
C LYS A 112 -25.69 0.35 15.37
N GLY A 113 -25.67 0.23 14.04
CA GLY A 113 -25.09 1.21 13.15
C GLY A 113 -23.63 0.91 12.80
N LEU A 114 -22.91 1.94 12.36
CA LEU A 114 -21.52 1.81 11.93
C LEU A 114 -20.60 1.59 13.14
N GLN A 115 -19.87 0.47 13.13
CA GLN A 115 -18.89 0.10 14.15
C GLN A 115 -17.49 0.02 13.53
N LEU A 116 -16.44 0.30 14.30
CA LEU A 116 -15.05 0.35 13.83
C LEU A 116 -14.52 -1.02 13.39
N GLU A 117 -15.09 -2.09 13.94
CA GLU A 117 -14.71 -3.48 13.66
C GLU A 117 -15.33 -3.99 12.35
N CYS A 118 -16.17 -3.21 11.67
CA CYS A 118 -16.76 -3.62 10.40
C CYS A 118 -15.71 -3.60 9.28
N ILE A 119 -15.51 -4.75 8.63
CA ILE A 119 -14.56 -4.91 7.50
C ILE A 119 -15.23 -4.82 6.12
N ASN A 120 -16.51 -4.44 6.06
CA ASN A 120 -17.30 -4.32 4.81
C ASN A 120 -17.33 -5.58 3.92
N CYS A 121 -17.38 -6.79 4.51
CA CYS A 121 -17.46 -8.05 3.73
C CYS A 121 -18.85 -8.34 3.13
N LEU A 122 -19.89 -7.60 3.53
CA LEU A 122 -21.28 -7.71 3.03
C LEU A 122 -22.05 -9.01 3.32
N GLU A 123 -21.47 -9.96 4.04
CA GLU A 123 -22.16 -11.18 4.49
C GLU A 123 -23.49 -10.90 5.22
N CYS A 124 -23.53 -9.82 6.01
CA CYS A 124 -24.75 -9.41 6.71
C CYS A 124 -25.87 -8.94 5.76
N VAL A 125 -25.52 -8.36 4.61
CA VAL A 125 -26.45 -7.93 3.56
C VAL A 125 -27.06 -9.14 2.89
N ASP A 126 -26.24 -10.13 2.54
CA ASP A 126 -26.69 -11.35 1.87
C ASP A 126 -27.58 -12.19 2.80
N ALA A 127 -27.17 -12.38 4.06
CA ALA A 127 -27.97 -13.09 5.06
C ALA A 127 -29.34 -12.43 5.31
N CYS A 128 -29.39 -11.10 5.33
CA CYS A 128 -30.64 -10.35 5.47
C CYS A 128 -31.51 -10.47 4.22
N THR A 129 -30.91 -10.42 3.03
CA THR A 129 -31.61 -10.60 1.75
C THR A 129 -32.30 -11.96 1.69
N ILE A 130 -31.58 -13.03 2.01
CA ILE A 130 -32.13 -14.40 2.05
C ILE A 130 -33.28 -14.51 3.06
N THR A 131 -33.16 -13.87 4.23
CA THR A 131 -34.22 -13.91 5.25
C THR A 131 -35.47 -13.13 4.80
N MET A 132 -35.29 -11.91 4.29
CA MET A 132 -36.39 -11.03 3.90
C MET A 132 -37.10 -11.51 2.63
N ALA A 133 -36.39 -12.20 1.73
CA ALA A 133 -36.97 -12.83 0.54
C ALA A 133 -38.09 -13.83 0.92
N LYS A 134 -37.99 -14.54 2.05
CA LYS A 134 -39.04 -15.45 2.56
C LYS A 134 -40.35 -14.73 2.91
N TYR A 135 -40.28 -13.41 3.14
CA TYR A 135 -41.42 -12.55 3.41
C TYR A 135 -41.82 -11.69 2.20
N ASN A 136 -41.26 -11.93 1.02
CA ASN A 136 -41.44 -11.13 -0.20
C ASN A 136 -41.12 -9.63 0.03
N ARG A 137 -40.06 -9.34 0.78
CA ARG A 137 -39.60 -7.97 1.09
C ARG A 137 -38.12 -7.82 0.73
N PRO A 138 -37.66 -6.61 0.38
CA PRO A 138 -36.24 -6.36 0.13
C PRO A 138 -35.44 -6.33 1.44
N SER A 139 -34.14 -6.58 1.36
CA SER A 139 -33.22 -6.63 2.50
C SER A 139 -33.22 -5.35 3.33
N LEU A 140 -33.30 -5.48 4.66
CA LEU A 140 -33.20 -4.37 5.61
C LEU A 140 -31.78 -3.85 5.78
N ILE A 141 -30.78 -4.65 5.42
CA ILE A 141 -29.38 -4.25 5.41
C ILE A 141 -28.99 -4.07 3.95
N GLN A 142 -28.53 -2.88 3.58
CA GLN A 142 -28.24 -2.51 2.20
C GLN A 142 -26.83 -1.95 2.08
N TRP A 143 -26.21 -2.16 0.91
CA TRP A 143 -25.01 -1.44 0.52
C TRP A 143 -25.40 -0.03 0.03
N SER A 144 -25.31 0.95 0.92
CA SER A 144 -25.81 2.31 0.68
C SER A 144 -25.01 3.33 1.50
N SER A 145 -25.45 4.59 1.54
CA SER A 145 -24.91 5.60 2.44
C SER A 145 -25.96 6.06 3.45
N THR A 146 -25.51 6.59 4.60
CA THR A 146 -26.40 7.10 5.65
C THR A 146 -27.38 8.14 5.11
N ASN A 147 -26.89 9.03 4.25
CA ASN A 147 -27.70 10.06 3.62
C ASN A 147 -28.72 9.47 2.63
N ALA A 148 -28.32 8.47 1.84
CA ALA A 148 -29.20 7.81 0.87
C ALA A 148 -30.35 7.06 1.55
N ILE A 149 -30.07 6.33 2.65
CA ILE A 149 -31.11 5.68 3.47
C ILE A 149 -32.05 6.72 4.10
N ASN A 150 -31.49 7.81 4.65
CA ASN A 150 -32.29 8.83 5.32
C ASN A 150 -33.20 9.62 4.38
N THR A 151 -32.70 9.99 3.21
CA THR A 151 -33.40 10.82 2.21
C THR A 151 -34.16 10.00 1.17
N ARG A 152 -33.96 8.67 1.14
CA ARG A 152 -34.45 7.75 0.10
C ARG A 152 -34.01 8.13 -1.32
N GLN A 153 -32.86 8.79 -1.44
CA GLN A 153 -32.23 9.13 -2.71
C GLN A 153 -31.10 8.14 -3.06
N LYS A 154 -30.73 8.08 -4.34
CA LYS A 154 -29.60 7.28 -4.79
C LYS A 154 -28.28 7.90 -4.32
N VAL A 155 -27.30 7.04 -4.01
CA VAL A 155 -25.94 7.47 -3.64
C VAL A 155 -25.29 8.20 -4.83
N ARG A 156 -24.75 9.40 -4.58
CA ARG A 156 -24.07 10.20 -5.61
C ARG A 156 -22.56 9.99 -5.50
N LEU A 157 -21.95 9.18 -6.37
CA LEU A 157 -20.51 8.88 -6.26
C LEU A 157 -19.62 10.09 -6.60
N VAL A 158 -20.02 10.87 -7.61
CA VAL A 158 -19.28 12.05 -8.07
C VAL A 158 -19.70 13.25 -7.24
N ARG A 159 -18.84 13.65 -6.31
CA ARG A 159 -19.03 14.77 -5.39
C ARG A 159 -17.78 15.64 -5.41
N LEU A 160 -17.90 16.89 -4.95
CA LEU A 160 -16.76 17.80 -4.85
C LEU A 160 -15.59 17.19 -4.07
N LYS A 161 -15.87 16.53 -2.93
CA LYS A 161 -14.87 15.85 -2.11
C LYS A 161 -14.19 14.70 -2.86
N THR A 162 -14.95 13.87 -3.58
CA THR A 162 -14.42 12.79 -4.44
C THR A 162 -13.52 13.34 -5.54
N ILE A 163 -13.95 14.42 -6.22
CA ILE A 163 -13.17 15.07 -7.28
C ILE A 163 -11.88 15.66 -6.72
N ALA A 164 -11.94 16.29 -5.53
CA ALA A 164 -10.76 16.84 -4.87
C ALA A 164 -9.73 15.76 -4.54
N TYR A 165 -10.15 14.61 -3.98
CA TYR A 165 -9.25 13.48 -3.73
C TYR A 165 -8.64 12.92 -5.03
N MET A 166 -9.45 12.75 -6.07
CA MET A 166 -8.95 12.32 -7.38
C MET A 166 -7.93 13.31 -7.96
N GLY A 167 -8.15 14.62 -7.79
CA GLY A 167 -7.21 15.66 -8.20
C GLY A 167 -5.88 15.57 -7.46
N VAL A 168 -5.90 15.42 -6.13
CA VAL A 168 -4.67 15.27 -5.33
C VAL A 168 -3.89 14.02 -5.72
N ILE A 169 -4.57 12.88 -5.88
CA ILE A 169 -3.94 11.63 -6.30
C ILE A 169 -3.33 11.78 -7.70
N ALA A 170 -4.04 12.42 -8.64
CA ALA A 170 -3.52 12.68 -9.98
C ALA A 170 -2.26 13.55 -9.96
N VAL A 171 -2.20 14.58 -9.11
CA VAL A 171 -1.00 15.41 -8.93
C VAL A 171 0.18 14.59 -8.42
N VAL A 172 -0.04 13.74 -7.41
CA VAL A 172 1.02 12.87 -6.86
C VAL A 172 1.51 11.88 -7.92
N ILE A 173 0.61 11.23 -8.64
CA ILE A 173 0.96 10.31 -9.73
C ILE A 173 1.73 11.04 -10.83
N ALA A 174 1.30 12.25 -11.21
CA ALA A 174 2.01 13.04 -12.21
C ALA A 174 3.43 13.41 -11.76
N LEU A 175 3.61 13.80 -10.49
CA LEU A 175 4.93 14.10 -9.94
C LEU A 175 5.83 12.85 -9.89
N LEU A 176 5.28 11.70 -9.47
CA LEU A 176 5.98 10.42 -9.50
C LEU A 176 6.36 10.00 -10.92
N ALA A 177 5.48 10.23 -11.91
CA ALA A 177 5.78 9.96 -13.31
C ALA A 177 6.91 10.86 -13.82
N ILE A 178 6.82 12.18 -13.60
CA ILE A 178 7.86 13.14 -14.03
C ILE A 178 9.22 12.79 -13.43
N THR A 179 9.28 12.45 -12.15
CA THR A 179 10.52 12.06 -11.47
C THR A 179 11.04 10.71 -11.96
N SER A 180 10.17 9.73 -12.21
CA SER A 180 10.57 8.41 -12.73
C SER A 180 11.11 8.47 -14.16
N PHE A 181 10.57 9.37 -15.01
CA PHE A 181 11.07 9.55 -16.38
C PHE A 181 12.37 10.36 -16.45
N LYS A 182 12.73 11.10 -15.39
CA LYS A 182 14.04 11.75 -15.26
C LYS A 182 15.09 10.73 -14.80
N LYS A 183 15.48 9.83 -15.71
CA LYS A 183 16.62 8.93 -15.49
C LYS A 183 17.92 9.66 -15.82
N GLU A 184 18.85 9.71 -14.85
CA GLU A 184 20.22 10.17 -15.12
C GLU A 184 20.87 9.27 -16.17
N ARG A 185 21.59 9.87 -17.13
CA ARG A 185 22.20 9.15 -18.27
C ARG A 185 23.55 8.53 -17.94
N MET A 186 24.18 8.98 -16.85
CA MET A 186 25.43 8.45 -16.34
C MET A 186 25.38 8.51 -14.82
N LEU A 187 25.76 7.42 -14.17
CA LEU A 187 26.08 7.42 -12.74
C LEU A 187 27.59 7.32 -12.59
N LEU A 188 28.17 8.22 -11.81
CA LEU A 188 29.59 8.26 -11.50
C LEU A 188 29.78 8.18 -9.99
N ASP A 189 30.47 7.15 -9.53
CA ASP A 189 30.85 6.98 -8.14
C ASP A 189 32.37 7.13 -8.02
N ILE A 190 32.81 8.01 -7.12
CA ILE A 190 34.21 8.39 -6.94
C ILE A 190 34.63 7.93 -5.56
N ASN A 191 35.43 6.86 -5.52
CA ASN A 191 36.00 6.34 -4.29
C ASN A 191 37.46 6.75 -4.18
N ARG A 192 37.84 7.31 -3.04
CA ARG A 192 39.24 7.58 -2.71
C ARG A 192 39.80 6.41 -1.92
N ASN A 193 41.03 6.03 -2.19
CA ASN A 193 41.72 5.03 -1.39
C ASN A 193 42.08 5.60 0.01
N SER A 194 42.17 4.75 1.04
CA SER A 194 42.41 5.16 2.43
C SER A 194 43.85 5.59 2.72
N ASP A 195 44.73 5.50 1.73
CA ASP A 195 46.15 5.76 1.87
C ASP A 195 46.44 7.27 1.98
N LEU A 196 47.39 7.61 2.84
CA LEU A 196 47.92 8.98 2.95
C LEU A 196 48.77 9.29 1.70
N TYR A 197 48.84 10.57 1.35
CA TYR A 197 49.52 11.07 0.16
C TYR A 197 50.95 10.51 -0.01
N GLU A 198 51.31 10.10 -1.23
CA GLU A 198 52.67 9.64 -1.54
C GLU A 198 53.51 10.83 -2.05
N LEU A 199 54.53 11.21 -1.29
CA LEU A 199 55.52 12.22 -1.69
C LEU A 199 56.53 11.60 -2.64
N ARG A 200 56.51 12.03 -3.91
CA ARG A 200 57.53 11.61 -4.88
C ARG A 200 58.75 12.52 -4.78
N SER A 201 59.92 12.00 -5.16
CA SER A 201 61.20 12.72 -5.19
C SER A 201 61.20 14.01 -6.04
N SER A 202 60.18 14.21 -6.88
CA SER A 202 59.96 15.40 -7.70
C SER A 202 59.17 16.52 -7.01
N GLY A 203 58.75 16.36 -5.74
CA GLY A 203 58.00 17.38 -4.98
C GLY A 203 56.49 17.44 -5.29
N TYR A 204 55.99 16.55 -6.16
CA TYR A 204 54.57 16.40 -6.45
C TYR A 204 53.93 15.34 -5.56
N VAL A 205 52.63 15.53 -5.27
CA VAL A 205 51.79 14.59 -4.53
C VAL A 205 50.84 13.91 -5.51
N ASP A 206 51.01 12.59 -5.69
CA ASP A 206 50.09 11.77 -6.48
C ASP A 206 48.93 11.32 -5.58
N ASN A 207 47.68 11.52 -6.01
CA ASN A 207 46.50 10.96 -5.35
C ASN A 207 45.76 10.06 -6.34
N ASP A 208 45.44 8.84 -5.93
CA ASP A 208 44.65 7.92 -6.75
C ASP A 208 43.18 7.89 -6.33
N TYR A 209 42.32 7.93 -7.33
CA TYR A 209 40.87 7.87 -7.18
C TYR A 209 40.32 6.76 -8.07
N VAL A 210 39.40 5.98 -7.53
CA VAL A 210 38.67 4.94 -8.25
C VAL A 210 37.33 5.52 -8.70
N PHE A 211 37.21 5.76 -10.00
CA PHE A 211 35.97 6.18 -10.64
C PHE A 211 35.23 4.96 -11.18
N LEU A 212 34.02 4.71 -10.68
CA LEU A 212 33.11 3.71 -11.20
C LEU A 212 32.07 4.40 -12.08
N PHE A 213 32.20 4.21 -13.38
CA PHE A 213 31.26 4.69 -14.37
C PHE A 213 30.17 3.66 -14.61
N HIS A 214 28.94 4.13 -14.75
CA HIS A 214 27.81 3.32 -15.18
C HIS A 214 27.02 4.10 -16.23
N ASN A 215 27.11 3.65 -17.48
CA ASN A 215 26.33 4.20 -18.57
C ASN A 215 24.91 3.62 -18.48
N THR A 216 23.96 4.45 -18.05
CA THR A 216 22.54 4.07 -17.90
C THR A 216 21.71 4.43 -19.13
N ASP A 217 22.32 5.05 -20.14
CA ASP A 217 21.74 5.40 -21.42
C ASP A 217 21.77 4.22 -22.40
N ASN A 218 20.94 4.30 -23.44
CA ASN A 218 20.85 3.30 -24.51
C ASN A 218 21.83 3.58 -25.67
N LYS A 219 22.79 4.48 -25.46
CA LYS A 219 23.80 4.86 -26.45
C LYS A 219 25.19 4.71 -25.85
N ASP A 220 26.15 4.41 -26.70
CA ASP A 220 27.55 4.38 -26.32
C ASP A 220 28.02 5.82 -26.10
N HIS A 221 28.80 6.02 -25.03
CA HIS A 221 29.32 7.33 -24.62
C HIS A 221 30.82 7.27 -24.45
N GLU A 222 31.49 8.37 -24.76
CA GLU A 222 32.91 8.57 -24.46
C GLU A 222 33.05 9.68 -23.42
N PHE A 223 33.68 9.35 -22.29
CA PHE A 223 33.92 10.30 -21.21
C PHE A 223 35.38 10.74 -21.19
N TYR A 224 35.61 12.02 -20.95
CA TYR A 224 36.93 12.59 -20.75
C TYR A 224 36.96 13.37 -19.44
N PHE A 225 38.16 13.56 -18.90
CA PHE A 225 38.35 14.38 -17.71
C PHE A 225 38.89 15.75 -18.12
N ASN A 226 38.36 16.79 -17.48
CA ASN A 226 38.87 18.14 -17.60
C ASN A 226 38.86 18.80 -16.22
N ILE A 227 39.98 19.41 -15.84
CA ILE A 227 40.11 20.12 -14.56
C ILE A 227 39.68 21.57 -14.76
N LEU A 228 38.67 22.01 -14.00
CA LEU A 228 38.20 23.38 -14.02
C LEU A 228 38.88 24.19 -12.90
N GLY A 229 39.62 25.24 -13.26
CA GLY A 229 39.97 26.32 -12.32
C GLY A 229 41.28 26.18 -11.52
N GLN A 230 42.05 25.10 -11.66
CA GLN A 230 43.35 24.93 -10.99
C GLN A 230 44.44 24.53 -11.98
N LYS A 231 45.50 25.35 -12.08
CA LYS A 231 46.62 25.12 -13.01
C LYS A 231 47.65 24.12 -12.48
N ASP A 232 47.67 23.89 -11.17
CA ASP A 232 48.70 23.09 -10.49
C ASP A 232 48.32 21.61 -10.36
N ILE A 233 47.14 21.22 -10.84
CA ILE A 233 46.67 19.83 -10.83
C ILE A 233 46.72 19.30 -12.26
N HIS A 234 47.33 18.13 -12.41
CA HIS A 234 47.45 17.45 -13.70
C HIS A 234 46.97 16.01 -13.57
N ILE A 235 46.13 15.58 -14.52
CA ILE A 235 45.71 14.18 -14.62
C ILE A 235 46.81 13.44 -15.38
N LYS A 236 47.46 12.52 -14.68
CA LYS A 236 48.51 11.65 -15.20
C LYS A 236 47.92 10.45 -15.94
N LYS A 237 46.79 9.92 -15.45
CA LYS A 237 46.07 8.80 -16.07
C LYS A 237 44.58 8.89 -15.74
N PRO A 238 43.66 8.61 -16.69
CA PRO A 238 43.85 8.33 -18.11
C PRO A 238 43.96 9.60 -18.97
N LEU A 239 44.80 9.55 -20.01
CA LEU A 239 44.98 10.63 -21.00
C LEU A 239 44.00 10.54 -22.18
N ASN A 240 43.48 9.34 -22.46
CA ASN A 240 42.53 9.08 -23.55
C ASN A 240 41.09 9.01 -23.02
N PRO A 241 40.08 9.32 -23.86
CA PRO A 241 38.68 9.12 -23.51
C PRO A 241 38.37 7.68 -23.13
N ILE A 242 37.48 7.50 -22.16
CA ILE A 242 36.96 6.20 -21.75
C ILE A 242 35.66 5.94 -22.51
N ALA A 243 35.69 5.01 -23.44
CA ALA A 243 34.49 4.54 -24.15
C ALA A 243 33.71 3.54 -23.29
N ILE A 244 32.41 3.80 -23.08
CA ILE A 244 31.52 2.99 -22.25
C ILE A 244 30.26 2.65 -23.05
N LYS A 245 30.05 1.36 -23.29
CA LYS A 245 28.87 0.89 -24.02
C LYS A 245 27.59 1.13 -23.23
N ALA A 246 26.46 1.20 -23.94
CA ALA A 246 25.14 1.28 -23.34
C ALA A 246 24.92 0.19 -22.26
N GLY A 247 24.48 0.58 -21.06
CA GLY A 247 24.23 -0.32 -19.94
C GLY A 247 25.48 -0.86 -19.23
N GLN A 248 26.70 -0.52 -19.67
CA GLN A 248 27.93 -1.08 -19.13
C GLN A 248 28.43 -0.31 -17.90
N LYS A 249 29.04 -1.05 -16.95
CA LYS A 249 29.80 -0.50 -15.82
C LYS A 249 31.29 -0.70 -16.05
N ILE A 250 32.09 0.37 -15.89
CA ILE A 250 33.54 0.34 -16.04
C ILE A 250 34.18 1.03 -14.85
N LYS A 251 35.22 0.41 -14.28
CA LYS A 251 36.06 1.00 -13.24
C LYS A 251 37.32 1.57 -13.88
N ALA A 252 37.61 2.84 -13.62
CA ALA A 252 38.84 3.50 -14.04
C ALA A 252 39.56 4.09 -12.81
N VAL A 253 40.87 3.91 -12.76
CA VAL A 253 41.72 4.55 -11.74
C VAL A 253 42.27 5.83 -12.35
N VAL A 254 42.00 6.96 -11.68
CA VAL A 254 42.46 8.30 -12.07
C VAL A 254 43.54 8.72 -11.11
N ILE A 255 44.68 9.15 -11.65
CA ILE A 255 45.86 9.64 -10.93
C ILE A 255 46.21 11.01 -11.50
#